data_AF-A0A7S7TW90-F1
#
_entry.id   AF-A0A7S7TW90-F1
#
_cell.length_a   1.000
_cell.length_b   1.000
_cell.length_c   1.000
_cell.angle_alpha   90.00
_cell.angle_beta   90.00
_cell.angle_gamma   90.00
#
_symmetry.space_group_name_H-M   'P 1'
#
loop_
_entity.id
_entity.type
_entity.pdbx_description
1 polymer ?
#
loop_
_entity_poly.entity_id
_entity_poly.type
_entity_poly.pdbx_seq_one_letter_code
_entity_poly.pdbx_strand_id
1 'polypeptide(L)'
;MNEDLTLAELRSRLDRLGAGAVLRISDHDYERLFGINEVAAAKAAQFARKHHCVSVPGEGSVYFRKSNSDAYGSAELVQDAPSISS
;
A
#
# COMPACT_ATOMS: atom_id res chain seq x y z
N MET A 1 -9.04 9.71 23.28
CA MET A 1 -8.64 8.28 23.32
C MET A 1 -7.61 8.13 22.22
N ASN A 2 -6.32 8.27 22.55
CA ASN A 2 -5.24 8.10 21.58
C ASN A 2 -4.85 6.62 21.65
N GLU A 3 -5.62 5.77 20.99
CA GLU A 3 -5.23 4.37 20.86
C GLU A 3 -4.13 4.32 19.82
N ASP A 4 -2.90 4.13 20.30
CA ASP A 4 -1.73 3.83 19.48
C ASP A 4 -2.07 2.69 18.52
N LEU A 5 -2.14 2.97 17.22
CA LEU A 5 -2.43 1.95 16.23
C LEU A 5 -1.31 0.89 16.27
N THR A 6 -1.68 -0.39 16.38
CA THR A 6 -0.73 -1.51 16.37
C THR A 6 -0.70 -2.19 15.00
N LEU A 7 0.37 -2.94 14.70
CA LEU A 7 0.44 -3.74 13.47
C LEU A 7 -0.67 -4.80 13.40
N ALA A 8 -1.06 -5.37 14.55
CA ALA A 8 -2.15 -6.35 14.63
C ALA A 8 -3.49 -5.70 14.28
N GLU A 9 -3.73 -4.50 14.79
CA GLU A 9 -4.95 -3.77 14.48
C GLU A 9 -4.99 -3.28 13.02
N LEU A 10 -3.88 -2.75 12.52
CA LEU A 10 -3.75 -2.38 11.11
C LEU A 10 -4.04 -3.59 10.21
N ARG A 11 -3.49 -4.77 10.54
CA ARG A 11 -3.80 -6.03 9.85
C ARG A 11 -5.29 -6.32 9.86
N SER A 12 -5.95 -6.29 11.02
CA SER A 12 -7.39 -6.57 11.12
C SER A 12 -8.23 -5.57 10.31
N ARG A 13 -7.81 -4.31 10.23
CA ARG A 13 -8.49 -3.29 9.42
C ARG A 13 -8.28 -3.54 7.91
N LEU A 14 -7.08 -3.93 7.47
CA LEU A 14 -6.80 -4.28 6.07
C LEU A 14 -7.52 -5.56 5.60
N ASP A 15 -7.71 -6.52 6.50
CA ASP A 15 -8.40 -7.77 6.19
C ASP A 15 -9.91 -7.55 5.97
N ARG A 16 -10.50 -6.64 6.75
CA ARG A 16 -11.92 -6.27 6.67
C ARG A 16 -12.25 -5.22 5.60
N LEU A 17 -11.23 -4.65 4.95
CA LEU A 17 -11.42 -3.65 3.89
C LEU A 17 -12.12 -4.30 2.68
N GLY A 18 -13.27 -3.72 2.31
CA GLY A 18 -13.94 -4.06 1.06
C GLY A 18 -13.11 -3.68 -0.16
N ALA A 19 -13.41 -4.30 -1.32
CA ALA A 19 -12.76 -3.98 -2.58
C ALA A 19 -12.86 -2.47 -2.88
N GLY A 20 -11.73 -1.85 -3.22
CA GLY A 20 -11.65 -0.44 -3.59
C GLY A 20 -11.70 0.53 -2.40
N ALA A 21 -11.98 0.04 -1.20
CA ALA A 21 -11.97 0.86 0.00
C ALA A 21 -10.54 1.27 0.39
N VAL A 22 -10.45 2.37 1.13
CA VAL A 22 -9.19 3.00 1.53
C VAL A 22 -9.16 3.14 3.05
N LEU A 23 -8.05 2.75 3.66
CA LEU A 23 -7.73 3.02 5.04
C LEU A 23 -6.62 4.06 5.11
N ARG A 24 -6.86 5.15 5.85
CA ARG A 24 -5.87 6.19 6.11
C ARG A 24 -5.21 5.94 7.48
N ILE A 25 -3.90 6.10 7.55
CA ILE A 25 -3.15 6.23 8.80
C ILE A 25 -2.35 7.53 8.80
N SER A 26 -2.10 8.09 9.98
CA SER A 26 -1.23 9.26 10.13
C SER A 26 0.21 8.92 9.78
N ASP A 27 1.03 9.92 9.45
CA ASP A 27 2.47 9.70 9.27
C ASP A 27 3.10 9.22 10.59
N HIS A 28 2.72 9.81 11.73
CA HIS A 28 3.18 9.38 13.05
C HIS A 28 2.93 7.88 13.32
N ASP A 29 1.74 7.36 13.02
CA ASP A 29 1.46 5.92 13.13
C ASP A 29 2.30 5.10 12.15
N TYR A 30 2.48 5.60 10.92
CA TYR A 30 3.31 4.95 9.92
C TYR A 30 4.77 4.86 10.37
N GLU A 31 5.34 5.96 10.88
CA GLU A 31 6.70 6.03 11.39
C GLU A 31 6.90 5.08 12.57
N ARG A 32 5.93 5.03 13.49
CA ARG A 32 5.96 4.13 14.65
C ARG A 32 5.89 2.65 14.25
N LEU A 33 5.10 2.32 13.22
CA LEU A 33 4.86 0.95 12.78
C LEU A 33 5.94 0.41 11.83
N PHE A 34 6.47 1.26 10.96
CA PHE A 34 7.36 0.86 9.87
C PHE A 34 8.72 1.55 9.92
N GLY A 35 8.80 2.79 10.41
CA GLY A 35 9.99 3.65 10.40
C GLY A 35 9.96 4.71 9.28
N ILE A 36 11.04 5.51 9.19
CA ILE A 36 11.17 6.67 8.28
C ILE A 36 12.09 6.46 7.06
N ASN A 37 12.59 5.25 6.84
CA ASN A 37 13.60 4.98 5.80
C ASN A 37 13.02 4.20 4.60
N GLU A 38 13.83 4.02 3.55
CA GLU A 38 13.45 3.26 2.36
C GLU A 38 13.06 1.80 2.67
N VAL A 39 13.67 1.20 3.70
CA VAL A 39 13.35 -0.15 4.18
C VAL A 39 11.96 -0.17 4.81
N ALA A 40 11.57 0.89 5.51
CA ALA A 40 10.23 1.07 6.06
C ALA A 40 9.18 1.12 4.94
N ALA A 41 9.44 1.89 3.87
CA ALA A 41 8.57 1.95 2.69
C ALA A 41 8.42 0.58 2.02
N ALA A 42 9.52 -0.15 1.83
CA ALA A 42 9.48 -1.50 1.29
C ALA A 42 8.72 -2.48 2.20
N LYS A 43 8.85 -2.36 3.52
CA LYS A 43 8.09 -3.17 4.49
C LYS A 43 6.60 -2.86 4.47
N ALA A 44 6.22 -1.58 4.43
CA ALA A 44 4.82 -1.15 4.36
C ALA A 44 4.15 -1.62 3.06
N ALA A 45 4.85 -1.50 1.93
CA ALA A 45 4.36 -2.01 0.65
C ALA A 45 4.19 -3.53 0.65
N GLN A 46 5.16 -4.28 1.19
CA GLN A 46 5.04 -5.73 1.34
C GLN A 46 3.91 -6.14 2.28
N PHE A 47 3.73 -5.40 3.38
CA PHE A 47 2.64 -5.60 4.32
C PHE A 47 1.29 -5.39 3.64
N ALA A 48 1.12 -4.28 2.90
CA ALA A 48 -0.09 -4.00 2.13
C ALA A 48 -0.39 -5.12 1.12
N ARG A 49 0.61 -5.57 0.36
CA ARG A 49 0.46 -6.60 -0.68
C ARG A 49 -0.04 -7.94 -0.13
N LYS A 50 0.39 -8.33 1.08
CA LYS A 50 -0.12 -9.54 1.74
C LYS A 50 -1.63 -9.49 2.01
N HIS A 51 -2.21 -8.28 2.03
CA HIS A 51 -3.63 -8.05 2.24
C HIS A 51 -4.36 -7.60 0.96
N HIS A 52 -3.78 -7.83 -0.23
CA HIS A 52 -4.31 -7.34 -1.50
C HIS A 52 -4.53 -5.81 -1.51
N CYS A 53 -3.67 -5.09 -0.80
CA CYS A 53 -3.69 -3.64 -0.73
C CYS A 53 -2.43 -3.05 -1.37
N VAL A 54 -2.52 -1.77 -1.73
CA VAL A 54 -1.37 -0.93 -2.11
C VAL A 54 -1.22 0.21 -1.10
N SER A 55 0.01 0.55 -0.73
CA SER A 55 0.32 1.72 0.11
C SER A 55 0.64 2.92 -0.78
N VAL A 56 -0.03 4.05 -0.55
CA VAL A 56 0.14 5.29 -1.31
C VAL A 56 0.46 6.41 -0.33
N PRO A 57 1.59 7.11 -0.48
CA PRO A 57 1.89 8.29 0.33
C PRO A 57 0.96 9.45 -0.05
N GLY A 58 0.55 10.25 0.93
CA GLY A 58 -0.12 11.53 0.70
C GLY A 58 0.24 12.55 1.77
N GLU A 59 -0.44 13.70 1.78
CA GLU A 59 -0.06 14.82 2.63
C GLU A 59 -0.31 14.49 4.12
N GLY A 60 0.78 14.32 4.88
CA GLY A 60 0.76 13.99 6.31
C GLY A 60 0.10 12.65 6.65
N SER A 61 -0.02 11.73 5.69
CA SER A 61 -0.71 10.45 5.88
C SER A 61 -0.30 9.40 4.85
N VAL A 62 -0.48 8.13 5.20
CA VAL A 62 -0.30 7.00 4.29
C VAL A 62 -1.64 6.29 4.11
N TYR A 63 -1.97 5.98 2.85
CA TYR A 63 -3.23 5.36 2.47
C TYR A 63 -2.99 3.92 2.05
N PHE A 64 -3.78 2.99 2.57
CA PHE A 64 -3.85 1.60 2.12
C PHE A 64 -5.14 1.39 1.35
N ARG A 65 -5.04 1.11 0.06
CA ARG A 65 -6.20 0.86 -0.80
C ARG A 65 -6.30 -0.62 -1.14
N LYS A 66 -7.47 -1.22 -0.92
CA LYS A 66 -7.75 -2.60 -1.34
C LYS A 66 -7.89 -2.64 -2.87
N SER A 67 -7.18 -3.54 -3.52
CA SER A 67 -7.35 -3.77 -4.95
C SER A 67 -8.78 -4.23 -5.22
N ASN A 68 -9.43 -3.65 -6.23
CA ASN A 68 -10.57 -4.30 -6.86
C ASN A 68 -10.02 -5.49 -7.63
N SER A 69 -10.59 -6.68 -7.43
CA SER A 69 -10.25 -7.86 -8.22
C SER A 69 -10.44 -7.62 -9.74
N ASP A 70 -11.20 -6.60 -10.12
CA ASP A 70 -11.45 -6.15 -11.50
C ASP A 70 -10.29 -5.32 -12.11
N ALA A 71 -9.32 -4.86 -11.30
CA ALA A 71 -8.24 -3.99 -11.74
C ALA A 71 -6.89 -4.69 -11.95
N TYR A 72 -6.81 -6.00 -11.70
CA TYR A 72 -5.64 -6.82 -12.04
C TYR A 72 -5.73 -7.32 -13.49
N GLY A 73 -5.91 -6.40 -14.43
CA GLY A 73 -5.99 -6.70 -15.86
C GLY A 73 -5.14 -5.80 -16.75
N SER A 74 -4.49 -4.76 -16.22
CA SER A 74 -3.82 -3.78 -17.08
C SER A 74 -2.60 -3.15 -16.41
N ALA A 75 -1.65 -3.98 -16.00
CA ALA A 75 -0.25 -3.60 -16.10
C ALA A 75 0.36 -4.44 -17.23
N GLU A 76 -0.12 -4.22 -18.46
CA GLU A 76 0.67 -4.52 -19.64
C GLU A 76 1.91 -3.63 -19.52
N LEU A 77 2.99 -4.20 -18.99
CA LEU A 77 4.32 -3.62 -19.13
C LEU A 77 4.54 -3.47 -20.63
N VAL A 78 4.44 -2.23 -21.11
CA VAL A 78 4.89 -1.83 -22.44
C VAL A 78 6.29 -2.41 -22.66
N GLN A 79 6.37 -3.43 -23.50
CA GLN A 79 7.64 -3.93 -23.99
C GLN A 79 8.15 -2.90 -24.99
N ASP A 80 8.97 -1.98 -24.53
CA ASP A 80 9.77 -1.11 -25.39
C ASP A 80 10.77 -2.01 -26.13
N ALA A 81 10.37 -2.49 -27.30
CA ALA A 81 11.25 -3.11 -28.26
C ALA A 81 11.68 -2.03 -29.26
N PRO A 82 12.94 -1.56 -29.25
CA PRO A 82 13.43 -0.78 -30.36
C PRO A 82 13.61 -1.71 -31.55
N SER A 83 12.60 -1.70 -32.43
CA SER A 83 12.76 -2.13 -33.81
C SER A 83 13.70 -1.13 -34.49
N ILE A 84 14.93 -1.53 -34.81
CA ILE A 84 15.60 -0.94 -35.96
C ILE A 84 16.41 -2.01 -36.70
N SER A 85 15.85 -2.45 -37.82
CA SER A 85 16.60 -2.99 -38.95
C SER A 85 16.80 -1.86 -39.95
N SER A 86 18.05 -1.61 -40.34
CA SER A 86 18.54 -1.46 -41.72
C SER A 86 20.05 -1.35 -41.70
#